data_AF-A0A532TAK9-F1
#
_entry.id   AF-A0A532TAK9-F1
#
_cell.length_a   1.000
_cell.length_b   1.000
_cell.length_c   1.000
_cell.angle_alpha   90.00
_cell.angle_beta   90.00
_cell.angle_gamma   90.00
#
_symmetry.space_group_name_H-M   'P 1'
#
loop_
_entity.id
_entity.type
_entity.pdbx_description
1 polymer ?
#
loop_
_entity_poly.entity_id
_entity_poly.type
_entity_poly.pdbx_seq_one_letter_code
_entity_poly.pdbx_strand_id
1 'polypeptide(L)'
;MSKGRRVNEMNRVLQSEDSTILIYYHYLSRILFCSISDADDNTDKIEEIIHKIANRFWKKHQSDLKNFRATTDKSRFHTLIADIENLTIGGRIAEIFPKLLLVKKVLEKVLTMGMITDNDFQVALQCSGKNSPLKISRNLNKKRTEINEILKKLEELDIIKI
;
A
#
# COMPACT_ATOMS: atom_id res chain seq x y z
N MET A 1 16.37 -18.42 -10.34
CA MET A 1 16.01 -19.14 -9.09
C MET A 1 14.97 -18.33 -8.33
N SER A 2 13.67 -18.60 -8.52
CA SER A 2 12.58 -17.92 -7.82
C SER A 2 12.31 -18.59 -6.47
N LYS A 3 12.72 -17.93 -5.38
CA LYS A 3 12.40 -18.34 -4.02
C LYS A 3 10.87 -18.30 -3.81
N GLY A 4 10.28 -19.46 -3.54
CA GLY A 4 9.23 -19.62 -2.52
C GLY A 4 7.82 -19.06 -2.80
N ARG A 5 7.23 -19.25 -3.98
CA ARG A 5 5.76 -19.14 -4.08
C ARG A 5 5.11 -20.31 -3.33
N ARG A 6 4.48 -20.03 -2.18
CA ARG A 6 3.69 -21.02 -1.43
C ARG A 6 2.50 -21.43 -2.29
N VAL A 7 2.50 -22.67 -2.76
CA VAL A 7 1.46 -23.29 -3.62
C VAL A 7 0.05 -23.24 -3.00
N ASN A 8 -0.06 -22.96 -1.70
CA ASN A 8 -1.33 -22.94 -0.95
C ASN A 8 -1.89 -21.55 -0.65
N GLU A 9 -1.25 -20.46 -1.07
CA GLU A 9 -1.76 -19.08 -0.88
C GLU A 9 -2.37 -18.60 -2.20
N MET A 10 -3.70 -18.73 -2.34
CA MET A 10 -4.44 -18.15 -3.47
C MET A 10 -4.63 -16.66 -3.23
N ASN A 11 -3.59 -15.88 -3.53
CA ASN A 11 -3.66 -14.42 -3.53
C ASN A 11 -4.19 -13.97 -4.88
N ARG A 12 -5.32 -13.26 -4.90
CA ARG A 12 -5.83 -12.61 -6.12
C ARG A 12 -5.89 -11.10 -5.86
N VAL A 13 -5.10 -10.35 -6.62
CA VAL A 13 -5.18 -8.89 -6.66
C VAL A 13 -6.03 -8.52 -7.86
N LEU A 14 -7.17 -7.86 -7.62
CA LEU A 14 -8.03 -7.29 -8.65
C LEU A 14 -7.84 -5.78 -8.62
N GLN A 15 -7.17 -5.25 -9.63
CA GLN A 15 -6.99 -3.80 -9.77
C GLN A 15 -8.14 -3.25 -10.62
N SER A 16 -8.84 -2.24 -10.10
CA SER A 16 -9.76 -1.39 -10.84
C SER A 16 -9.12 -0.01 -11.05
N GLU A 17 -9.63 0.80 -11.97
CA GLU A 17 -9.08 2.13 -12.26
C GLU A 17 -9.14 3.05 -11.02
N ASP A 18 -10.23 2.95 -10.24
CA ASP A 18 -10.53 3.82 -9.10
C ASP A 18 -10.26 3.20 -7.73
N SER A 19 -9.97 1.89 -7.67
CA SER A 19 -9.70 1.22 -6.40
C SER A 19 -8.80 0.00 -6.58
N THR A 20 -8.02 -0.31 -5.55
CA THR A 20 -7.30 -1.57 -5.50
C THR A 20 -8.05 -2.54 -4.59
N ILE A 21 -8.46 -3.68 -5.14
CA ILE A 21 -9.11 -4.76 -4.39
C ILE A 21 -8.11 -5.89 -4.20
N LEU A 22 -7.71 -6.15 -2.97
CA LEU A 22 -6.83 -7.27 -2.62
C LEU A 22 -7.66 -8.37 -1.95
N ILE A 23 -7.68 -9.54 -2.55
CA ILE A 23 -8.30 -10.73 -2.00
C ILE A 23 -7.21 -11.72 -1.59
N TYR A 24 -7.14 -11.97 -0.28
CA TYR A 24 -6.20 -12.90 0.32
C TYR A 24 -6.94 -14.09 0.92
N TYR A 25 -6.70 -15.29 0.40
CA TYR A 25 -7.24 -16.51 0.97
C TYR A 25 -6.23 -17.18 1.92
N HIS A 26 -6.53 -17.12 3.22
CA HIS A 26 -5.73 -17.79 4.23
C HIS A 26 -6.14 -19.27 4.38
N TYR A 27 -5.41 -20.15 3.72
CA TYR A 27 -5.75 -21.58 3.60
C TYR A 27 -5.99 -22.29 4.94
N LEU A 28 -5.14 -22.07 5.94
CA LEU A 28 -5.21 -22.77 7.23
C LEU A 28 -6.53 -22.47 7.98
N SER A 29 -6.95 -21.20 7.98
CA SER A 29 -8.22 -20.81 8.61
C SER A 29 -9.42 -21.04 7.70
N ARG A 30 -9.20 -21.19 6.38
CA ARG A 30 -10.24 -21.15 5.33
C ARG A 30 -11.05 -19.86 5.38
N ILE A 31 -10.34 -18.74 5.53
CA ILE A 31 -10.93 -17.40 5.58
C ILE A 31 -10.41 -16.57 4.43
N LEU A 32 -11.30 -15.78 3.85
CA LEU A 32 -10.98 -14.79 2.83
C LEU A 32 -10.93 -13.41 3.48
N PHE A 33 -9.79 -12.74 3.35
CA PHE A 33 -9.62 -11.34 3.70
C PHE A 33 -9.73 -10.52 2.43
N CYS A 34 -10.56 -9.48 2.46
CA CYS A 34 -10.74 -8.55 1.36
C CYS A 34 -10.35 -7.15 1.85
N SER A 35 -9.48 -6.48 1.10
CA SER A 35 -9.17 -5.07 1.27
C SER A 35 -9.61 -4.31 0.04
N ILE A 36 -10.23 -3.15 0.27
CA ILE A 36 -10.54 -2.18 -0.76
C ILE A 36 -9.80 -0.91 -0.34
N SER A 37 -8.94 -0.41 -1.22
CA SER A 37 -8.12 0.78 -0.97
C SER A 37 -8.24 1.74 -2.13
N ASP A 38 -7.75 2.96 -1.91
CA ASP A 38 -7.65 3.94 -2.99
C ASP A 38 -6.64 3.45 -4.03
N ALA A 39 -6.80 3.91 -5.27
CA ALA A 39 -6.00 3.43 -6.39
C ALA A 39 -4.52 3.87 -6.35
N ASP A 40 -4.17 4.81 -5.47
CA ASP A 40 -2.81 5.31 -5.25
C ASP A 40 -2.17 4.83 -3.93
N ASP A 41 -2.87 4.01 -3.16
CA ASP A 41 -2.32 3.39 -1.96
C ASP A 41 -1.21 2.39 -2.28
N ASN A 42 -0.25 2.27 -1.36
CA ASN A 42 0.83 1.30 -1.44
C ASN A 42 0.31 -0.14 -1.30
N THR A 43 0.17 -0.84 -2.43
CA THR A 43 -0.34 -2.22 -2.49
C THR A 43 0.50 -3.22 -1.72
N ASP A 44 1.83 -3.07 -1.73
CA ASP A 44 2.74 -3.99 -1.03
C ASP A 44 2.55 -3.88 0.48
N LYS A 45 2.35 -2.66 0.98
CA LYS A 45 2.06 -2.40 2.39
C LYS A 45 0.70 -2.94 2.80
N ILE A 46 -0.31 -2.86 1.93
CA ILE A 46 -1.62 -3.47 2.18
C ILE A 46 -1.50 -4.99 2.25
N GLU A 47 -0.82 -5.62 1.30
CA GLU A 47 -0.59 -7.06 1.30
C GLU A 47 0.14 -7.53 2.57
N GLU A 48 1.18 -6.80 2.99
CA GLU A 48 1.91 -7.07 4.24
C GLU A 48 0.98 -7.04 5.46
N ILE A 49 0.10 -6.04 5.56
CA ILE A 49 -0.84 -5.92 6.67
C ILE A 49 -1.90 -7.02 6.64
N ILE A 50 -2.47 -7.36 5.48
CA ILE A 50 -3.42 -8.46 5.36
C ILE A 50 -2.78 -9.78 5.81
N HIS A 51 -1.55 -10.06 5.41
CA HIS A 51 -0.81 -11.22 5.89
C HIS A 51 -0.63 -11.22 7.40
N LYS A 52 -0.32 -10.06 8.01
CA LYS A 52 -0.22 -9.92 9.47
C LYS A 52 -1.56 -10.18 10.17
N ILE A 53 -2.66 -9.64 9.64
CA ILE A 53 -4.03 -9.87 10.17
C ILE A 53 -4.36 -11.35 10.14
N ALA A 54 -4.14 -12.02 9.00
CA ALA A 54 -4.47 -13.43 8.84
C ALA A 54 -3.67 -14.34 9.79
N ASN A 55 -2.38 -14.07 9.95
CA ASN A 55 -1.53 -14.80 10.89
C ASN A 55 -1.95 -14.57 12.35
N ARG A 56 -2.31 -13.34 12.73
CA ARG A 56 -2.83 -13.05 14.08
C ARG A 56 -4.15 -13.76 14.33
N PHE A 57 -5.07 -13.71 13.36
CA PHE A 57 -6.33 -14.43 13.42
C PHE A 57 -6.10 -15.92 13.68
N TRP A 58 -5.25 -16.56 12.87
CA TRP A 58 -4.97 -17.98 12.99
C TRP A 58 -4.41 -18.34 14.37
N LYS A 59 -3.39 -17.62 14.83
CA LYS A 59 -2.77 -17.87 16.15
C LYS A 59 -3.78 -17.79 17.30
N LYS A 60 -4.70 -16.84 17.25
CA LYS A 60 -5.65 -16.56 18.34
C LYS A 60 -6.89 -17.45 18.29
N HIS A 61 -7.37 -17.76 17.09
CA HIS A 61 -8.71 -18.33 16.89
C HIS A 61 -8.74 -19.71 16.23
N GLN A 62 -7.59 -20.35 16.00
CA GLN A 62 -7.55 -21.69 15.39
C GLN A 62 -8.42 -22.73 16.13
N SER A 63 -8.49 -22.67 17.46
CA SER A 63 -9.33 -23.56 18.27
C SER A 63 -10.81 -23.25 18.13
N ASP A 64 -11.15 -21.96 17.99
CA ASP A 64 -12.53 -21.48 17.89
C ASP A 64 -13.17 -21.83 16.55
N LEU A 65 -12.36 -22.02 15.49
CA LEU A 65 -12.84 -22.38 14.15
C LEU A 65 -13.63 -23.69 14.12
N LYS A 66 -13.29 -24.67 14.97
CA LYS A 66 -14.05 -25.93 15.05
C LYS A 66 -15.47 -25.67 15.56
N ASN A 67 -15.60 -24.87 16.61
CA ASN A 67 -16.89 -24.52 17.19
C ASN A 67 -17.70 -23.68 16.20
N PHE A 68 -17.09 -22.66 15.59
CA PHE A 68 -17.76 -21.83 14.58
C PHE A 68 -18.31 -22.65 13.41
N ARG A 69 -17.57 -23.66 12.92
CA ARG A 69 -18.04 -24.53 11.83
C ARG A 69 -19.25 -25.38 12.22
N ALA A 70 -19.39 -25.71 13.50
CA ALA A 70 -20.51 -26.50 14.01
C ALA A 70 -21.72 -25.65 14.39
N THR A 71 -21.50 -24.44 14.92
CA THR A 71 -22.55 -23.62 15.56
C THR A 71 -22.84 -22.30 14.84
N THR A 72 -21.98 -21.87 13.92
CA THR A 72 -21.98 -20.53 13.29
C THR A 72 -21.84 -19.35 14.27
N ASP A 73 -21.50 -19.60 15.54
CA ASP A 73 -21.33 -18.56 16.56
C ASP A 73 -20.10 -17.68 16.29
N LYS A 74 -20.34 -16.39 16.09
CA LYS A 74 -19.31 -15.38 15.79
C LYS A 74 -18.78 -14.68 17.03
N SER A 75 -19.37 -14.92 18.20
CA SER A 75 -19.06 -14.20 19.45
C SER A 75 -17.56 -14.23 19.80
N ARG A 76 -16.91 -15.35 19.48
CA ARG A 76 -15.48 -15.60 19.72
C ARG A 76 -14.53 -14.74 18.88
N PHE A 77 -14.99 -14.12 17.79
CA PHE A 77 -14.13 -13.37 16.87
C PHE A 77 -14.23 -11.84 17.02
N HIS A 78 -14.98 -11.31 17.99
CA HIS A 78 -15.12 -9.85 18.17
C HIS A 78 -13.78 -9.13 18.32
N THR A 79 -12.79 -9.78 18.92
CA THR A 79 -11.46 -9.20 19.11
C THR A 79 -10.70 -8.97 17.80
N LEU A 80 -11.09 -9.63 16.70
CA LEU A 80 -10.47 -9.45 15.40
C LEU A 80 -10.58 -8.00 14.90
N ILE A 81 -11.70 -7.33 15.19
CA ILE A 81 -11.92 -5.94 14.77
C ILE A 81 -10.84 -5.03 15.38
N ALA A 82 -10.58 -5.18 16.67
CA ALA A 82 -9.52 -4.42 17.35
C ALA A 82 -8.12 -4.79 16.82
N ASP A 83 -7.88 -6.06 16.49
CA ASP A 83 -6.60 -6.50 15.93
C ASP A 83 -6.35 -5.92 14.52
N ILE A 84 -7.41 -5.77 13.71
CA ILE A 84 -7.38 -5.07 12.42
C ILE A 84 -7.10 -3.59 12.65
N GLU A 85 -7.86 -2.92 13.51
CA GLU A 85 -7.73 -1.48 13.76
C GLU A 85 -6.34 -1.08 14.25
N ASN A 86 -5.77 -1.89 15.16
CA ASN A 86 -4.40 -1.70 15.65
C ASN A 86 -3.35 -1.79 14.53
N LEU A 87 -3.64 -2.49 13.44
CA LEU A 87 -2.75 -2.60 12.29
C LEU A 87 -3.06 -1.55 11.23
N THR A 88 -4.32 -1.16 11.05
CA THR A 88 -4.78 -0.27 9.96
C THR A 88 -4.81 1.21 10.33
N ILE A 89 -4.72 1.59 11.61
CA ILE A 89 -4.66 2.99 12.09
C ILE A 89 -5.78 3.83 11.45
N GLY A 90 -7.03 3.45 11.65
CA GLY A 90 -8.19 4.11 11.04
C GLY A 90 -8.27 3.97 9.52
N GLY A 91 -7.60 2.97 8.95
CA GLY A 91 -7.57 2.70 7.50
C GLY A 91 -6.42 3.39 6.74
N ARG A 92 -5.55 4.15 7.40
CA ARG A 92 -4.55 5.03 6.75
C ARG A 92 -3.16 4.41 6.56
N ILE A 93 -3.08 3.09 6.53
CA ILE A 93 -1.79 2.40 6.47
C ILE A 93 -1.03 2.59 5.16
N ALA A 94 -1.71 2.82 4.05
CA ALA A 94 -1.13 2.68 2.72
C ALA A 94 -0.99 4.01 1.95
N GLU A 95 -1.43 5.11 2.56
CA GLU A 95 -1.39 6.43 1.93
C GLU A 95 0.06 6.86 1.64
N ILE A 96 0.31 7.34 0.41
CA ILE A 96 1.62 7.85 -0.03
C ILE A 96 1.54 9.37 -0.17
N PHE A 97 2.37 10.08 0.58
CA PHE A 97 2.48 11.55 0.52
C PHE A 97 3.93 12.00 0.34
N PRO A 98 4.43 12.03 -0.90
CA PRO A 98 5.81 12.35 -1.17
C PRO A 98 6.17 13.75 -0.71
N LYS A 99 7.32 13.89 -0.06
CA LYS A 99 7.82 15.13 0.51
C LYS A 99 9.22 15.44 0.01
N LEU A 100 9.40 16.63 -0.54
CA LEU A 100 10.69 17.15 -0.96
C LEU A 100 11.61 17.35 0.25
N LEU A 101 12.83 16.82 0.15
CA LEU A 101 13.88 16.94 1.17
C LEU A 101 14.79 18.16 0.92
N LEU A 102 14.91 18.56 -0.34
CA LEU A 102 15.79 19.64 -0.77
C LEU A 102 15.06 20.99 -0.81
N VAL A 103 15.78 22.07 -0.52
CA VAL A 103 15.28 23.42 -0.79
C VAL A 103 15.30 23.72 -2.29
N LYS A 104 14.37 24.54 -2.77
CA LYS A 104 14.18 24.82 -4.21
C LYS A 104 15.46 25.19 -4.96
N LYS A 105 16.31 26.04 -4.38
CA LYS A 105 17.60 26.43 -4.98
C LYS A 105 18.56 25.26 -5.21
N VAL A 106 18.53 24.25 -4.34
CA VAL A 106 19.35 23.04 -4.50
C VAL A 106 18.76 22.18 -5.61
N LEU A 107 17.44 22.01 -5.64
CA LEU A 107 16.75 21.28 -6.70
C LEU A 107 17.02 21.90 -8.10
N GLU A 108 17.03 23.23 -8.20
CA GLU A 108 17.40 23.95 -9.44
C GLU A 108 18.83 23.62 -9.87
N LYS A 109 19.78 23.49 -8.93
CA LYS A 109 21.14 23.04 -9.27
C LYS A 109 21.17 21.61 -9.79
N VAL A 110 20.45 20.69 -9.15
CA VAL A 110 20.34 19.29 -9.59
C VAL A 110 19.80 19.20 -11.02
N LEU A 111 18.83 20.05 -11.38
CA LEU A 111 18.34 20.20 -12.75
C LEU A 111 19.44 20.71 -13.70
N THR A 112 20.13 21.80 -13.35
CA THR A 112 21.21 22.34 -14.20
C THR A 112 22.39 21.39 -14.40
N MET A 113 22.62 20.49 -13.44
CA MET A 113 23.64 19.44 -13.54
C MET A 113 23.20 18.25 -14.41
N GLY A 114 21.94 18.24 -14.89
CA GLY A 114 21.40 17.18 -15.73
C GLY A 114 21.11 15.87 -15.01
N MET A 115 21.09 15.87 -13.67
CA MET A 115 20.80 14.65 -12.88
C MET A 115 19.31 14.29 -12.93
N ILE A 116 18.46 15.29 -13.15
CA ILE A 116 17.01 15.15 -13.32
C ILE A 116 16.57 15.95 -14.54
N THR A 117 15.44 15.57 -15.12
CA THR A 117 14.82 16.27 -16.25
C THR A 117 13.91 17.42 -15.79
N ASP A 118 13.48 18.29 -16.70
CA ASP A 118 12.45 19.30 -16.39
C ASP A 118 11.15 18.67 -15.89
N ASN A 119 10.81 17.49 -16.42
CA ASN A 119 9.64 16.72 -15.98
C ASN A 119 9.79 16.28 -14.52
N ASP A 120 10.95 15.72 -14.17
CA ASP A 120 11.25 15.29 -12.80
C ASP A 120 11.21 16.48 -11.84
N PHE A 121 11.76 17.63 -12.27
CA PHE A 121 11.77 18.87 -11.51
C PHE A 121 10.35 19.37 -11.20
N GLN A 122 9.44 19.38 -12.19
CA GLN A 122 8.05 19.79 -11.97
C GLN A 122 7.31 18.86 -11.00
N VAL A 123 7.56 17.55 -11.08
CA VAL A 123 6.99 16.57 -10.13
C VAL A 123 7.53 16.81 -8.72
N ALA A 124 8.85 16.97 -8.57
CA ALA A 124 9.49 17.23 -7.29
C ALA A 124 8.94 18.49 -6.59
N LEU A 125 8.60 19.54 -7.34
CA LEU A 125 7.97 20.75 -6.79
C LEU A 125 6.56 20.50 -6.22
N GLN A 126 5.85 19.47 -6.69
CA GLN A 126 4.53 19.09 -6.18
C GLN A 126 4.59 18.21 -4.92
N CYS A 127 5.76 17.66 -4.58
CA CYS A 127 6.00 16.79 -3.42
C CYS A 127 6.02 17.58 -2.11
N SER A 128 4.85 18.02 -1.66
CA SER A 128 4.68 18.85 -0.45
C SER A 128 4.48 18.06 0.85
N GLY A 129 4.40 16.73 0.78
CA GLY A 129 3.95 15.88 1.89
C GLY A 129 2.43 15.94 2.14
N LYS A 130 1.67 16.59 1.26
CA LYS A 130 0.20 16.68 1.32
C LYS A 130 -0.49 16.26 0.02
N ASN A 131 0.28 16.05 -1.04
CA ASN A 131 -0.25 15.67 -2.34
C ASN A 131 0.06 14.19 -2.56
N SER A 132 -0.96 13.41 -2.88
CA SER A 132 -0.78 12.02 -3.29
C SER A 132 -0.33 11.95 -4.77
N PRO A 133 0.21 10.81 -5.24
CA PRO A 133 0.59 10.63 -6.63
C PRO A 133 -0.54 10.94 -7.63
N LEU A 134 -1.78 10.58 -7.28
CA LEU A 134 -2.94 10.88 -8.11
C LEU A 134 -3.21 12.40 -8.21
N LYS A 135 -3.09 13.12 -7.09
CA LYS A 135 -3.25 14.57 -7.08
C LYS A 135 -2.17 15.27 -7.91
N ILE A 136 -0.92 14.79 -7.82
CA ILE A 136 0.20 15.29 -8.63
C ILE A 136 -0.06 15.03 -10.13
N SER A 137 -0.51 13.83 -10.48
CA SER A 137 -0.90 13.46 -11.84
C SER A 137 -1.97 14.40 -12.42
N ARG A 138 -3.01 14.72 -11.64
CA ARG A 138 -4.06 15.68 -12.05
C ARG A 138 -3.51 17.09 -12.22
N ASN A 139 -2.67 17.57 -11.28
CA ASN A 139 -2.09 18.91 -11.35
C ASN A 139 -1.19 19.11 -12.56
N LEU A 140 -0.46 18.07 -12.98
CA LEU A 140 0.49 18.12 -14.09
C LEU A 140 -0.08 17.60 -15.42
N ASN A 141 -1.33 17.14 -15.42
CA ASN A 141 -1.99 16.49 -16.57
C ASN A 141 -1.15 15.34 -17.17
N LYS A 142 -0.61 14.50 -16.30
CA LYS A 142 0.26 13.35 -16.65
C LYS A 142 -0.36 12.04 -16.22
N LYS A 143 0.04 10.94 -16.87
CA LYS A 143 -0.41 9.60 -16.46
C LYS A 143 0.12 9.25 -15.08
N ARG A 144 -0.70 8.59 -14.26
CA ARG A 144 -0.31 8.16 -12.91
C ARG A 144 0.94 7.26 -12.93
N THR A 145 1.05 6.38 -13.92
CA THR A 145 2.22 5.49 -14.08
C THR A 145 3.52 6.29 -14.26
N GLU A 146 3.48 7.36 -15.06
CA GLU A 146 4.62 8.26 -15.27
C GLU A 146 4.99 8.97 -13.97
N ILE A 147 4.00 9.45 -13.20
CA ILE A 147 4.26 10.07 -11.89
C ILE A 147 4.92 9.08 -10.93
N ASN A 148 4.44 7.84 -10.85
CA ASN A 148 5.01 6.84 -9.96
C ASN A 148 6.45 6.48 -10.33
N GLU A 149 6.77 6.37 -11.63
CA GLU A 149 8.14 6.15 -12.11
C GLU A 149 9.07 7.31 -11.73
N ILE A 150 8.61 8.55 -11.90
CA ILE A 150 9.38 9.74 -11.52
C ILE A 150 9.58 9.81 -10.00
N LEU A 151 8.53 9.56 -9.21
CA LEU A 151 8.61 9.56 -7.74
C LEU A 151 9.63 8.53 -7.25
N LYS A 152 9.63 7.32 -7.83
CA LYS A 152 10.62 6.29 -7.51
C LYS A 152 12.04 6.75 -7.84
N LYS A 153 12.26 7.32 -9.03
CA LYS A 153 13.57 7.89 -9.42
C LYS A 153 14.03 8.99 -8.47
N LEU A 154 13.13 9.89 -8.07
CA LEU A 154 13.44 10.98 -7.15
C LEU A 154 13.76 10.48 -5.73
N GLU A 155 13.10 9.41 -5.29
CA GLU A 155 13.40 8.75 -4.02
C GLU A 155 14.78 8.07 -4.05
N GLU A 156 15.12 7.36 -5.13
CA GLU A 156 16.44 6.73 -5.32
C GLU A 156 17.60 7.74 -5.33
N LEU A 157 17.32 9.01 -5.67
CA LEU A 157 18.28 10.12 -5.67
C LEU A 157 18.29 10.91 -4.34
N ASP A 158 17.57 10.45 -3.31
CA ASP A 158 17.40 11.13 -2.01
C ASP A 158 16.84 12.57 -2.13
N ILE A 159 16.11 12.87 -3.21
CA ILE A 159 15.51 14.19 -3.44
C ILE A 159 14.19 14.32 -2.66
N ILE A 160 13.43 13.24 -2.58
CA ILE A 160 12.15 13.16 -1.87
C ILE A 160 12.16 12.00 -0.87
N LYS A 161 11.20 12.04 0.05
CA LYS A 161 10.84 10.92 0.92
C LYS A 161 9.38 10.55 0.66
N ILE A 162 9.08 9.26 0.56
CA ILE A 162 7.74 8.69 0.47
C ILE A 162 7.27 8.20 1.84
#